data_AF-M0QS92-F1
#
_entry.id   AF-M0QS92-F1
#
_cell.length_a   1.000
_cell.length_b   1.000
_cell.length_c   1.000
_cell.angle_alpha   90.00
_cell.angle_beta   90.00
_cell.angle_gamma   90.00
#
_symmetry.space_group_name_H-M   'P 1'
#
loop_
_entity.id
_entity.type
_entity.pdbx_description
1 polymer ?
#
loop_
_entity_poly.entity_id
_entity_poly.type
_entity_poly.pdbx_seq_one_letter_code
_entity_poly.pdbx_strand_id
1 'polypeptide(L)'
;MGVSLATILVGGGGIAAVAGIIGAIIQGLFGRTKSKAESAAQLAQADKTKAESAQIISETAAAVSAQFRQDNEELRNELRAVKDAINTLVDKVDEVIPLLEEDHPEKAHNLRDANRGVRRVI
;
A
#
# COMPACT_ATOMS: atom_id res chain seq x y z
N MET A 1 -4.26 -23.93 -14.47
CA MET A 1 -4.40 -22.64 -13.77
C MET A 1 -3.05 -21.95 -13.77
N GLY A 2 -2.83 -21.03 -14.72
CA GLY A 2 -1.55 -20.33 -14.85
C GLY A 2 -1.52 -19.16 -13.89
N VAL A 3 -0.63 -19.20 -12.90
CA VAL A 3 -0.34 -18.04 -12.06
C VAL A 3 0.27 -16.98 -12.96
N SER A 4 -0.36 -15.81 -13.09
CA SER A 4 0.13 -14.77 -13.99
C SER A 4 1.46 -14.23 -13.47
N LEU A 5 2.35 -13.82 -14.38
CA LEU A 5 3.65 -13.23 -14.05
C LEU A 5 3.49 -11.98 -13.15
N ALA A 6 2.39 -11.25 -13.31
CA ALA A 6 2.01 -10.12 -12.47
C ALA A 6 1.70 -10.54 -11.02
N THR A 7 1.09 -11.71 -10.82
CA THR A 7 0.78 -12.26 -9.50
C THR A 7 2.04 -12.67 -8.75
N ILE A 8 3.07 -13.15 -9.47
CA ILE A 8 4.37 -13.49 -8.90
C ILE A 8 5.13 -12.21 -8.51
N LEU A 9 5.06 -11.14 -9.33
CA LEU A 9 5.76 -9.89 -9.08
C LEU A 9 5.22 -9.08 -7.89
N VAL A 10 3.89 -9.06 -7.70
CA VAL A 10 3.23 -8.21 -6.69
C VAL A 10 3.33 -8.78 -5.28
N GLY A 11 3.44 -10.10 -5.13
CA GLY A 11 3.41 -10.77 -3.83
C GLY A 11 4.77 -10.97 -3.17
N GLY A 12 5.66 -9.97 -3.08
CA GLY A 12 6.90 -9.99 -2.28
C GLY A 12 7.98 -11.06 -2.59
N GLY A 13 7.63 -12.16 -3.27
CA GLY A 13 8.48 -13.28 -3.67
C GLY A 13 8.85 -13.28 -5.15
N GLY A 14 8.37 -12.30 -5.92
CA GLY A 14 8.63 -12.19 -7.36
C GLY A 14 10.09 -11.98 -7.71
N ILE A 15 10.84 -11.29 -6.85
CA ILE A 15 12.27 -11.04 -7.05
C ILE A 15 13.05 -12.37 -6.98
N ALA A 16 12.74 -13.23 -6.01
CA ALA A 16 13.36 -14.55 -5.88
C ALA A 16 12.95 -15.49 -7.04
N ALA A 17 11.68 -15.44 -7.45
CA ALA A 17 11.17 -16.23 -8.56
C ALA A 17 11.81 -15.84 -9.91
N VAL A 18 11.93 -14.54 -10.19
CA VAL A 18 12.57 -14.03 -11.42
C VAL A 18 14.06 -14.35 -11.42
N ALA A 19 14.76 -14.14 -10.29
CA ALA A 19 16.18 -14.51 -10.17
C ALA A 19 16.39 -16.02 -10.35
N GLY A 20 15.49 -16.86 -9.81
CA GLY A 20 15.53 -18.31 -9.97
C GLY A 20 15.31 -18.77 -11.41
N ILE A 21 14.35 -18.16 -12.12
CA ILE A 21 14.08 -18.46 -13.54
C ILE A 21 15.29 -18.06 -14.41
N ILE A 22 15.86 -16.88 -14.18
CA ILE A 22 17.06 -16.41 -14.89
C ILE A 22 18.23 -17.38 -14.63
N GLY A 23 18.44 -17.79 -13.39
CA GLY A 23 19.48 -18.76 -13.01
C GLY A 23 19.30 -20.12 -13.69
N ALA A 24 18.06 -20.61 -13.78
CA ALA A 24 17.73 -21.88 -14.43
C ALA A 24 17.93 -21.81 -15.96
N ILE A 25 17.57 -20.70 -16.61
CA ILE A 25 17.80 -20.48 -18.04
C ILE A 25 19.30 -20.47 -18.32
N ILE A 26 20.07 -19.73 -17.52
CA ILE A 26 21.54 -19.67 -17.58
C ILE A 26 22.12 -21.09 -17.45
N GLN A 27 21.83 -21.82 -16.38
CA GLN A 27 22.35 -23.19 -16.20
C GLN A 27 21.94 -24.14 -17.33
N GLY A 28 20.71 -24.04 -17.84
CA GLY A 28 20.24 -24.83 -18.97
C GLY A 28 20.95 -24.50 -20.28
N LEU A 29 21.36 -23.24 -20.48
CA LEU A 29 22.10 -22.76 -21.66
C LEU A 29 23.60 -23.10 -21.59
N PHE A 30 24.20 -23.07 -20.40
CA PHE A 30 25.60 -23.42 -20.15
C PHE A 30 25.87 -24.93 -20.02
N GLY A 31 24.87 -25.72 -19.61
CA GLY A 31 24.97 -27.18 -19.51
C GLY A 31 24.90 -27.92 -20.85
N ARG A 32 24.43 -27.26 -21.92
CA ARG A 32 24.33 -27.82 -23.27
C ARG A 32 25.36 -27.15 -24.20
N THR A 33 26.59 -27.68 -24.21
CA THR A 33 27.48 -27.73 -25.40
C THR A 33 27.87 -26.40 -26.08
N LYS A 34 28.61 -25.47 -25.45
CA LYS A 34 29.10 -24.25 -26.15
C LYS A 34 30.59 -23.96 -25.97
N SER A 35 31.17 -23.38 -27.03
CA SER A 35 32.55 -22.89 -27.10
C SER A 35 32.78 -21.80 -26.03
N LYS A 36 33.99 -21.72 -25.45
CA LYS A 36 34.33 -20.72 -24.40
C LYS A 36 33.97 -19.27 -24.80
N ALA A 37 34.06 -18.93 -26.09
CA ALA A 37 33.70 -17.60 -26.60
C ALA A 37 32.18 -17.35 -26.60
N GLU A 38 31.37 -18.36 -26.96
CA GLU A 38 29.91 -18.28 -26.88
C GLU A 38 29.41 -18.24 -25.44
N SER A 39 30.06 -19.01 -24.56
CA SER A 39 29.79 -18.99 -23.13
C SER A 39 30.10 -17.61 -22.51
N ALA A 40 31.24 -17.00 -22.88
CA ALA A 40 31.61 -15.66 -22.41
C ALA A 40 30.61 -14.59 -22.91
N ALA A 41 30.20 -14.65 -24.17
CA ALA A 41 29.19 -13.74 -24.73
C ALA A 41 27.83 -13.88 -24.01
N GLN A 42 27.42 -15.10 -23.67
CA GLN A 42 26.18 -15.35 -22.93
C GLN A 42 26.26 -14.91 -21.47
N LEU A 43 27.43 -15.01 -20.83
CA LEU A 43 27.64 -14.48 -19.48
C LEU A 43 27.55 -12.95 -19.47
N ALA A 44 28.21 -12.29 -20.42
CA ALA A 44 28.13 -10.84 -20.57
C ALA A 44 26.69 -10.37 -20.84
N GLN A 45 25.95 -11.10 -21.68
CA GLN A 45 24.53 -10.83 -21.93
C GLN A 45 23.68 -11.02 -20.66
N ALA A 46 23.92 -12.10 -19.91
CA ALA A 46 23.22 -12.38 -18.66
C ALA A 46 23.49 -11.33 -17.58
N ASP A 47 24.74 -10.86 -17.46
CA ASP A 47 25.12 -9.82 -16.50
C ASP A 47 24.50 -8.47 -16.86
N LYS A 48 24.43 -8.14 -18.17
CA LYS A 48 23.71 -6.95 -18.64
C LYS A 48 22.22 -7.03 -18.31
N THR A 49 21.57 -8.15 -18.60
CA THR A 49 20.14 -8.37 -18.27
C THR A 49 19.89 -8.30 -16.76
N LYS A 50 20.81 -8.81 -15.93
CA LYS A 50 20.71 -8.70 -14.47
C LYS A 50 20.81 -7.27 -13.98
N ALA A 51 21.76 -6.49 -14.52
CA ALA A 51 21.93 -5.08 -14.15
C ALA A 51 20.69 -4.25 -14.52
N GLU A 52 20.16 -4.44 -15.74
CA GLU A 52 18.93 -3.80 -16.19
C GLU A 52 17.73 -4.20 -15.33
N SER A 53 17.60 -5.49 -15.01
CA SER A 53 16.52 -6.00 -14.14
C SER A 53 16.60 -5.43 -12.72
N ALA A 54 17.80 -5.34 -12.14
CA ALA A 54 18.01 -4.76 -10.81
C ALA A 54 17.66 -3.28 -10.78
N GLN A 55 18.00 -2.54 -11.85
CA GLN A 55 17.65 -1.13 -11.98
C GLN A 55 16.13 -0.95 -12.06
N ILE A 56 15.44 -1.70 -12.92
CA ILE A 56 13.96 -1.64 -13.04
C ILE A 56 13.29 -1.97 -11.71
N ILE A 57 13.78 -2.97 -10.98
CA ILE A 57 13.26 -3.33 -9.65
C ILE A 57 13.45 -2.18 -8.66
N SER A 58 14.65 -1.56 -8.63
CA SER A 58 14.93 -0.45 -7.73
C SER A 58 14.05 0.76 -8.01
N GLU A 59 13.88 1.12 -9.27
CA GLU A 59 13.03 2.23 -9.70
C GLU A 59 11.55 1.96 -9.37
N THR A 60 11.08 0.74 -9.62
CA THR A 60 9.71 0.31 -9.30
C THR A 60 9.47 0.33 -7.79
N ALA A 61 10.40 -0.20 -6.98
CA ALA A 61 10.28 -0.20 -5.53
C ALA A 61 10.27 1.23 -4.95
N ALA A 62 11.10 2.12 -5.49
CA ALA A 62 11.10 3.53 -5.12
C ALA A 62 9.76 4.22 -5.46
N ALA A 63 9.23 3.98 -6.66
CA ALA A 63 7.94 4.52 -7.10
C ALA A 63 6.78 4.03 -6.23
N VAL A 64 6.72 2.73 -5.94
CA VAL A 64 5.69 2.14 -5.06
C VAL A 64 5.81 2.69 -3.63
N SER A 65 7.04 2.83 -3.11
CA SER A 65 7.25 3.39 -1.77
C SER A 65 6.83 4.86 -1.69
N ALA A 66 7.12 5.65 -2.72
CA ALA A 66 6.70 7.04 -2.80
C ALA A 66 5.18 7.17 -2.88
N GLN A 67 4.53 6.40 -3.75
CA GLN A 67 3.07 6.38 -3.88
C GLN A 67 2.41 5.98 -2.56
N PHE A 68 2.89 4.91 -1.90
CA PHE A 68 2.34 4.49 -0.62
C PHE A 68 2.45 5.57 0.46
N ARG A 69 3.55 6.35 0.48
CA ARG A 69 3.67 7.48 1.41
C ARG A 69 2.64 8.56 1.12
N GLN A 70 2.47 8.90 -0.15
CA GLN A 70 1.48 9.88 -0.59
C GLN A 70 0.05 9.44 -0.22
N ASP A 71 -0.33 8.19 -0.53
CA ASP A 71 -1.65 7.65 -0.19
C ASP A 71 -1.90 7.67 1.33
N ASN A 72 -0.88 7.37 2.14
CA ASN A 72 -0.99 7.47 3.59
C ASN A 72 -1.16 8.91 4.10
N GLU A 73 -0.51 9.87 3.46
CA GLU A 73 -0.68 11.29 3.79
C GLU A 73 -2.08 11.79 3.42
N GLU A 74 -2.59 11.39 2.26
CA GLU A 74 -3.95 11.70 1.82
C GLU A 74 -4.99 11.10 2.77
N LEU A 75 -4.88 9.81 3.11
CA LEU A 75 -5.75 9.15 4.09
C LEU A 75 -5.72 9.85 5.47
N ARG A 76 -4.55 10.32 5.91
CA ARG A 76 -4.43 11.09 7.17
C ARG A 76 -5.15 12.43 7.08
N ASN A 77 -5.11 13.10 5.93
CA ASN A 77 -5.79 14.36 5.72
C ASN A 77 -7.30 14.17 5.63
N GLU A 78 -7.78 13.15 4.91
CA GLU A 78 -9.20 12.78 4.88
C GLU A 78 -9.72 12.44 6.28
N LEU A 79 -8.96 11.67 7.07
CA LEU A 79 -9.33 11.32 8.44
C LEU A 79 -9.44 12.57 9.33
N ARG A 80 -8.54 13.55 9.16
CA ARG A 80 -8.64 14.84 9.86
C ARG A 80 -9.89 15.60 9.44
N ALA A 81 -10.19 15.67 8.14
CA ALA A 81 -11.39 16.35 7.65
C ALA A 81 -12.68 15.70 8.19
N VAL A 82 -12.74 14.37 8.25
CA VAL A 82 -13.85 13.63 8.86
C VAL A 82 -13.96 13.93 10.35
N LYS A 83 -12.84 13.93 11.08
CA LYS A 83 -12.82 14.28 12.51
C LYS A 83 -13.37 15.69 12.76
N ASP A 84 -12.97 16.66 11.94
CA ASP A 84 -13.43 18.05 12.07
C ASP A 84 -14.92 18.20 11.74
N ALA A 85 -15.41 17.47 10.74
CA ALA A 85 -16.84 17.41 10.42
C ALA A 85 -17.65 16.80 11.58
N ILE A 86 -17.16 15.72 12.21
CA ILE A 86 -17.80 15.12 13.38
C ILE A 86 -17.79 16.10 14.55
N ASN A 87 -16.68 16.78 14.84
CA ASN A 87 -16.62 17.82 15.88
C ASN A 87 -17.69 18.90 15.65
N THR A 88 -17.82 19.39 14.42
CA THR A 88 -18.82 20.40 14.07
C THR A 88 -20.25 19.88 14.30
N LEU A 89 -20.54 18.62 13.95
CA LEU A 89 -21.85 18.03 14.21
C LEU A 89 -22.13 17.85 15.69
N VAL A 90 -21.15 17.39 16.45
CA VAL A 90 -21.21 17.26 17.92
C VAL A 90 -21.47 18.63 18.56
N ASP A 91 -20.78 19.69 18.12
CA ASP A 91 -21.00 21.05 18.62
C ASP A 91 -22.45 21.52 18.34
N LYS A 92 -22.96 21.28 17.13
CA LYS A 92 -24.37 21.59 16.79
C LYS A 92 -25.37 20.79 17.63
N VAL A 93 -25.07 19.54 17.96
CA VAL A 93 -25.90 18.75 18.88
C VAL A 93 -25.92 19.40 20.26
N ASP A 94 -24.77 19.85 20.77
CA ASP A 94 -24.69 20.54 22.05
C ASP A 94 -25.49 21.86 22.07
N GLU A 95 -25.56 22.57 20.95
CA GLU A 95 -26.38 23.79 20.79
C GLU A 95 -27.90 23.52 20.88
N VAL A 96 -28.36 22.36 20.42
CA VAL A 96 -29.80 22.03 20.37
C VAL A 96 -30.28 21.39 21.67
N ILE A 97 -29.40 20.77 22.46
CA ILE A 97 -29.78 20.11 23.73
C ILE A 97 -30.56 21.04 24.68
N PRO A 98 -30.15 22.30 24.93
CA PRO A 98 -30.90 23.22 25.80
C PRO A 98 -32.33 23.47 25.32
N LEU A 99 -32.58 23.45 24.00
CA LEU A 99 -33.92 23.63 23.43
C LEU A 99 -34.82 22.41 23.70
N LEU A 100 -34.23 21.24 23.96
CA LEU A 100 -34.94 20.01 24.29
C LEU A 100 -35.14 19.84 25.80
N GLU A 101 -34.43 20.59 26.65
CA GLU A 101 -34.52 20.42 28.11
C GLU A 101 -35.89 20.82 28.67
N GLU A 102 -36.58 21.76 28.03
CA GLU A 102 -37.90 22.24 28.46
C GLU A 102 -39.02 21.23 28.12
N ASP A 103 -39.03 20.72 26.88
CA ASP A 103 -40.11 19.84 26.39
C ASP A 103 -39.82 18.35 26.57
N HIS A 104 -38.55 17.94 26.53
CA HIS A 104 -38.11 16.54 26.45
C HIS A 104 -36.81 16.28 27.25
N PRO A 105 -36.83 16.42 28.59
CA PRO A 105 -35.62 16.36 29.42
C PRO A 105 -34.88 15.02 29.36
N GLU A 106 -35.60 13.90 29.21
CA GLU A 106 -35.01 12.57 29.06
C GLU A 106 -34.24 12.45 27.72
N LYS A 107 -34.81 12.97 26.62
CA LYS A 107 -34.12 12.98 25.32
C LYS A 107 -32.90 13.89 25.36
N ALA A 108 -32.99 15.05 26.00
CA ALA A 108 -31.86 15.97 26.18
C ALA A 108 -30.71 15.32 26.95
N HIS A 109 -31.02 14.59 28.01
CA HIS A 109 -30.03 13.83 28.79
C HIS A 109 -29.36 12.72 27.96
N ASN A 110 -30.16 11.89 27.28
CA ASN A 110 -29.65 10.81 26.43
C ASN A 110 -28.76 11.35 25.28
N LEU A 111 -29.16 12.46 24.66
CA LEU A 111 -28.39 13.11 23.59
C LEU A 111 -27.05 13.62 24.13
N ARG A 112 -27.04 14.25 25.31
CA ARG A 112 -25.83 14.76 25.96
C ARG A 112 -24.83 13.65 26.26
N ASP A 113 -25.30 12.52 26.77
CA ASP A 113 -24.43 11.39 27.08
C ASP A 113 -23.91 10.70 25.82
N ALA A 114 -24.73 10.56 24.79
CA ALA A 114 -24.29 10.08 23.48
C ALA A 114 -23.23 11.01 22.87
N ASN A 115 -23.44 12.34 22.93
CA ASN A 115 -22.51 13.34 22.39
C ASN A 115 -21.16 13.33 23.12
N ARG A 116 -21.18 13.18 24.45
CA ARG A 116 -19.96 12.93 25.27
C ARG A 116 -19.30 11.59 24.96
N GLY A 117 -20.08 10.59 24.59
CA GLY A 117 -19.58 9.31 24.08
C GLY A 117 -18.75 9.50 22.82
N VAL A 118 -19.30 10.23 21.85
CA VAL A 118 -18.61 10.55 20.59
C VAL A 118 -17.34 11.36 20.87
N ARG A 119 -17.40 12.47 21.63
CA ARG A 119 -16.22 13.30 21.96
C ARG A 119 -15.04 12.55 22.61
N ARG A 120 -15.29 11.41 23.25
CA ARG A 120 -14.23 10.60 23.88
C ARG A 120 -13.47 9.72 22.89
N VAL A 121 -14.08 9.39 21.74
CA VAL A 121 -13.51 8.44 20.78
C VAL A 121 -12.95 9.11 19.53
N ILE A 122 -13.33 10.37 19.26
CA ILE A 122 -12.73 11.22 18.21
C ILE A 122 -11.53 12.01 18.75
#